data_AF-W9BY68-F1
#
_entry.id   AF-W9BY68-F1
#
_cell.length_a   1.000
_cell.length_b   1.000
_cell.length_c   1.000
_cell.angle_alpha   90.00
_cell.angle_beta   90.00
_cell.angle_gamma   90.00
#
_symmetry.space_group_name_H-M   'P 1'
#
loop_
_entity.id
_entity.type
_entity.pdbx_description
1 polymer ?
#
loop_
_entity_poly.entity_id
_entity_poly.type
_entity_poly.pdbx_seq_one_letter_code
_entity_poly.pdbx_strand_id
1 'polypeptide(L)'
;MSGGDQNWQVGDLALCKYSGCWFDQYHRPRVGPLAGSVHTVTRVWQPGEKLLISLQDWPIEMGFWASAFTKIAPHALDEEDAETIRLLTGQPVTPAAPKTPELV
;
A
#
# COMPACT_ATOMS: atom_id res chain seq x y z
N MET A 1 -16.44 -1.79 10.18
CA MET A 1 -15.08 -2.21 9.81
C MET A 1 -14.55 -1.18 8.83
N SER A 2 -13.70 -0.28 9.31
CA SER A 2 -13.34 0.95 8.62
C SER A 2 -12.64 0.65 7.30
N GLY A 3 -13.27 1.07 6.21
CA GLY A 3 -12.70 1.02 4.88
C GLY A 3 -11.44 1.86 4.85
N GLY A 4 -10.30 1.19 4.67
CA GLY A 4 -9.10 1.87 4.20
C GLY A 4 -9.37 2.38 2.80
N ASP A 5 -8.84 3.58 2.51
CA ASP A 5 -9.00 4.32 1.26
C ASP A 5 -9.00 3.40 0.04
N GLN A 6 -10.16 3.27 -0.60
CA GLN A 6 -10.38 2.38 -1.75
C GLN A 6 -9.73 2.91 -3.04
N ASN A 7 -9.04 4.06 -2.98
CA ASN A 7 -8.36 4.67 -4.12
C ASN A 7 -6.98 4.03 -4.33
N TRP A 8 -6.98 2.72 -4.58
CA TRP A 8 -5.80 1.97 -4.99
C TRP A 8 -5.38 2.38 -6.40
N GLN A 9 -4.09 2.58 -6.60
CA GLN A 9 -3.47 2.94 -7.85
C GLN A 9 -2.25 2.06 -8.11
N VAL A 10 -1.90 1.92 -9.38
CA VAL A 10 -0.65 1.26 -9.77
C VAL A 10 0.53 2.06 -9.21
N GLY A 11 1.48 1.37 -8.59
CA GLY A 11 2.62 1.95 -7.89
C GLY A 11 2.43 2.12 -6.39
N ASP A 12 1.21 1.96 -5.86
CA ASP A 12 0.99 1.98 -4.41
C ASP A 12 1.71 0.82 -3.71
N LEU A 13 2.12 1.06 -2.47
CA LEU A 13 2.64 0.01 -1.59
C LEU A 13 1.50 -0.61 -0.78
N ALA A 14 1.40 -1.94 -0.80
CA ALA A 14 0.37 -2.73 -0.14
C ALA A 14 1.01 -3.60 0.95
N LEU A 15 0.63 -3.38 2.21
CA LEU A 15 0.94 -4.26 3.34
C LEU A 15 -0.11 -5.36 3.44
N CYS A 16 0.28 -6.62 3.33
CA CYS A 16 -0.61 -7.74 3.56
C CYS A 16 -0.93 -7.86 5.06
N LYS A 17 -2.22 -7.78 5.44
CA LYS A 17 -2.69 -8.01 6.82
C LYS A 17 -3.40 -9.36 6.99
N TYR A 18 -3.62 -10.09 5.90
CA TYR A 18 -4.32 -11.35 5.91
C TYR A 18 -3.38 -12.50 6.30
N SER A 19 -3.78 -13.27 7.32
CA SER A 19 -3.00 -14.38 7.88
C SER A 19 -3.61 -15.76 7.61
N GLY A 20 -4.66 -15.84 6.79
CA GLY A 20 -5.33 -17.09 6.45
C GLY A 20 -4.84 -17.72 5.15
N CYS A 21 -5.51 -18.79 4.73
CA CYS A 21 -5.24 -19.45 3.45
C CYS A 21 -5.79 -18.65 2.27
N TRP A 22 -5.01 -18.53 1.21
CA TRP A 22 -5.48 -17.96 -0.05
C TRP A 22 -6.22 -19.01 -0.86
N PHE A 23 -7.27 -18.58 -1.56
CA PHE A 23 -8.08 -19.46 -2.39
C PHE A 23 -8.29 -18.85 -3.77
N ASP A 24 -8.34 -19.71 -4.79
CA ASP A 24 -8.79 -19.29 -6.12
C ASP A 24 -10.32 -19.20 -6.21
N GLN A 25 -10.82 -18.79 -7.37
CA GLN A 25 -12.26 -18.67 -7.65
C GLN A 25 -13.06 -19.98 -7.45
N TYR A 26 -12.39 -21.14 -7.45
CA TYR A 26 -12.99 -22.45 -7.21
C TYR A 26 -12.78 -22.93 -5.77
N HIS A 27 -12.39 -22.03 -4.85
CA HIS A 27 -12.08 -22.33 -3.45
C HIS A 27 -10.95 -23.36 -3.26
N ARG A 28 -10.02 -23.46 -4.22
CA ARG A 28 -8.84 -24.32 -4.07
C ARG A 28 -7.73 -23.54 -3.38
N PRO A 29 -7.01 -24.15 -2.43
CA PRO A 29 -5.92 -23.47 -1.74
C PRO A 29 -4.83 -23.05 -2.72
N ARG A 30 -4.34 -21.83 -2.56
CA ARG A 30 -3.27 -21.22 -3.34
C ARG A 30 -2.21 -20.63 -2.43
N VAL A 31 -1.02 -20.46 -2.99
CA VAL A 31 0.02 -19.64 -2.37
C VAL A 31 -0.35 -18.18 -2.60
N GLY A 32 -0.16 -17.35 -1.59
CA GLY A 32 -0.34 -15.90 -1.69
C GLY A 32 0.59 -15.17 -0.72
N PRO A 33 0.48 -13.83 -0.64
CA PRO A 33 1.31 -13.01 0.23
C PRO A 33 1.25 -13.44 1.69
N LEU A 34 2.39 -13.38 2.36
CA LEU A 34 2.48 -13.63 3.80
C LEU A 34 1.96 -12.41 4.57
N ALA A 35 1.37 -12.63 5.75
CA ALA A 35 1.04 -11.52 6.63
C ALA A 35 2.31 -10.71 6.97
N GLY A 36 2.21 -9.38 6.88
CA GLY A 36 3.33 -8.46 7.12
C GLY A 36 4.22 -8.19 5.90
N SER A 37 4.03 -8.88 4.78
CA SER A 37 4.79 -8.59 3.56
C SER A 37 4.28 -7.32 2.88
N VAL A 38 5.21 -6.55 2.30
CA VAL A 38 4.93 -5.34 1.53
C VAL A 38 5.18 -5.61 0.06
N HIS A 39 4.25 -5.21 -0.80
CA HIS A 39 4.33 -5.40 -2.23
C HIS A 39 3.87 -4.16 -2.99
N THR A 40 4.44 -3.92 -4.16
CA THR A 40 3.98 -2.86 -5.06
C THR A 40 2.77 -3.34 -5.86
N VAL A 41 1.74 -2.50 -5.97
CA VAL A 41 0.56 -2.75 -6.78
C VAL A 41 0.88 -2.54 -8.27
N THR A 42 0.66 -3.54 -9.10
CA THR A 42 0.91 -3.47 -10.55
C THR A 42 -0.36 -3.30 -11.38
N ARG A 43 -1.51 -3.68 -10.81
CA ARG A 43 -2.81 -3.58 -11.48
C ARG A 43 -3.92 -3.45 -10.44
N VAL A 44 -4.94 -2.67 -10.78
CA VAL A 44 -6.16 -2.51 -9.99
C VAL A 44 -7.36 -2.71 -10.91
N TRP A 45 -8.33 -3.50 -10.48
CA TRP A 45 -9.58 -3.69 -11.20
C TRP A 45 -10.70 -4.09 -10.25
N GLN A 46 -11.94 -3.88 -10.70
CA GLN A 46 -13.12 -4.08 -9.86
C GLN A 46 -14.16 -4.93 -10.59
N PRO A 47 -14.14 -6.27 -10.43
CA PRO A 47 -15.24 -7.11 -10.85
C PRO A 47 -16.42 -6.95 -9.88
N GLY A 48 -17.48 -6.28 -10.33
CA GLY A 48 -18.68 -6.03 -9.53
C GLY A 48 -18.42 -5.06 -8.38
N GLU A 49 -18.78 -5.44 -7.16
CA GLU A 49 -18.63 -4.59 -5.96
C GLU A 49 -17.29 -4.74 -5.24
N LYS A 50 -16.33 -5.38 -5.90
CA LYS A 50 -15.28 -6.12 -5.24
C LYS A 50 -13.95 -5.73 -5.87
N LEU A 51 -13.09 -5.05 -5.11
CA LEU A 51 -11.83 -4.50 -5.62
C LEU A 51 -10.69 -5.53 -5.48
N LEU A 52 -9.97 -5.76 -6.57
CA LEU A 52 -8.77 -6.58 -6.60
C LEU A 52 -7.53 -5.79 -7.02
N ILE A 53 -6.40 -6.25 -6.50
CA ILE A 53 -5.08 -5.75 -6.85
C ILE A 53 -4.17 -6.92 -7.28
N SER A 54 -3.32 -6.68 -8.28
CA SER A 54 -2.17 -7.53 -8.58
C SER A 54 -0.93 -6.94 -7.95
N LEU A 55 -0.01 -7.80 -7.55
CA LEU A 55 1.22 -7.43 -6.85
C LEU A 55 2.42 -7.73 -7.74
N GLN A 56 3.49 -6.95 -7.61
CA GLN A 56 4.68 -7.05 -8.46
C GLN A 56 5.38 -8.41 -8.41
N ASP A 57 5.44 -9.02 -7.22
CA ASP A 57 6.12 -10.32 -7.02
C ASP A 57 5.24 -11.52 -7.41
N TRP A 58 4.04 -11.27 -7.93
CA TRP A 58 3.06 -12.29 -8.26
C TRP A 58 2.67 -12.22 -9.74
N PRO A 59 2.26 -13.35 -10.34
CA PRO A 59 1.77 -13.34 -11.72
C PRO A 59 0.65 -12.32 -11.89
N ILE A 60 0.70 -11.52 -12.96
CA ILE A 60 -0.27 -10.42 -13.19
C ILE A 60 -1.73 -10.88 -13.25
N GLU A 61 -1.95 -12.15 -13.61
CA GLU A 61 -3.27 -12.80 -13.65
C GLU A 61 -3.82 -13.16 -12.27
N MET A 62 -2.96 -13.17 -11.23
CA MET A 62 -3.39 -13.38 -9.84
C MET A 62 -3.83 -12.06 -9.22
N GLY A 63 -5.12 -11.98 -8.92
CA GLY A 63 -5.70 -10.90 -8.15
C GLY A 63 -5.93 -11.28 -6.70
N PHE A 64 -5.60 -10.36 -5.81
CA PHE A 64 -5.88 -10.47 -4.39
C PHE A 64 -6.93 -9.43 -3.98
N TRP A 65 -7.77 -9.79 -3.02
CA TRP A 65 -8.76 -8.88 -2.46
C TRP A 65 -8.07 -7.67 -1.85
N ALA A 66 -8.38 -6.46 -2.32
CA ALA A 66 -7.78 -5.24 -1.80
C ALA A 66 -8.03 -5.06 -0.28
N SER A 67 -9.15 -5.60 0.22
CA SER A 67 -9.50 -5.61 1.64
C SER A 67 -8.54 -6.41 2.53
N ALA A 68 -7.76 -7.33 1.96
CA ALA A 68 -6.71 -8.09 2.64
C ALA A 68 -5.42 -7.30 2.85
N PHE A 69 -5.36 -6.06 2.35
CA PHE A 69 -4.19 -5.19 2.42
C PHE A 69 -4.52 -3.88 3.13
N THR A 70 -3.45 -3.19 3.53
CA THR A 70 -3.46 -1.79 3.96
C THR A 70 -2.55 -1.02 3.03
N LYS A 71 -3.05 0.06 2.44
CA LYS A 71 -2.25 0.96 1.61
C LYS A 71 -1.25 1.69 2.49
N ILE A 72 0.03 1.61 2.15
CA ILE A 72 1.08 2.40 2.80
C ILE A 72 1.17 3.71 2.02
N ALA A 73 0.78 4.81 2.67
CA ALA A 73 1.02 6.13 2.12
C ALA A 73 2.53 6.41 2.13
N PRO A 74 3.08 7.04 1.07
CA PRO A 74 4.43 7.57 1.13
C PRO A 74 4.57 8.45 2.37
N HIS A 75 5.63 8.24 3.15
CA HIS A 75 5.92 9.13 4.26
C HIS A 75 6.18 10.53 3.70
N ALA A 76 5.39 11.52 4.12
CA ALA A 76 5.68 12.91 3.80
C ALA A 76 6.83 13.33 4.71
N LEU A 77 7.97 13.69 4.12
CA LEU A 77 9.15 14.12 4.86
C LEU A 77 8.77 15.19 5.88
N ASP A 78 8.97 14.88 7.15
CA ASP A 78 8.82 15.84 8.22
C ASP A 78 10.15 16.56 8.52
N GLU A 79 10.15 17.43 9.52
CA GLU A 79 11.33 18.22 9.89
C GLU A 79 12.47 17.34 10.42
N GLU A 80 12.13 16.23 11.09
CA GLU A 80 13.10 15.27 11.64
C GLU A 80 13.75 14.45 10.52
N ASP A 81 12.97 14.03 9.53
CA ASP A 81 13.50 13.39 8.32
C ASP A 81 14.43 14.32 7.54
N ALA A 82 14.03 15.59 7.37
CA ALA A 82 14.82 16.57 6.64
C ALA A 82 16.15 16.85 7.34
N GLU A 83 16.15 16.95 8.68
CA GLU A 83 17.36 17.09 9.47
C GLU A 83 18.26 15.85 9.38
N THR A 84 17.68 14.66 9.45
CA THR A 84 18.41 13.39 9.34
C THR A 84 19.05 13.24 7.96
N ILE A 85 18.32 13.53 6.88
CA ILE A 85 18.87 13.48 5.51
C ILE A 85 19.94 14.56 5.32
N ARG A 86 19.75 15.77 5.88
CA ARG A 86 20.77 16.83 5.85
C ARG A 86 22.05 16.37 6.55
N LEU A 87 21.95 15.72 7.71
CA LEU A 87 23.08 15.20 8.45
C LEU A 87 23.79 14.05 7.72
N LEU A 88 23.04 13.17 7.05
CA LEU A 88 23.59 12.01 6.34
C LEU A 88 24.20 12.34 4.98
N THR A 89 23.62 13.30 4.25
CA THR A 89 24.01 13.61 2.86
C THR A 89 24.77 14.93 2.71
N GLY A 90 24.75 15.79 3.73
CA GLY A 90 25.31 17.14 3.68
C GLY A 90 24.55 18.11 2.77
N GLN A 91 23.43 17.69 2.17
CA GLN A 91 22.61 18.54 1.30
C GLN A 91 21.34 19.01 2.02
N PRO A 92 20.95 20.29 1.87
CA PRO A 92 19.70 20.79 2.42
C PRO A 92 18.51 20.15 1.71
N VAL A 93 17.58 19.57 2.47
CA VAL A 93 16.29 19.07 1.98
C VAL A 93 15.22 20.06 2.38
N THR A 94 14.41 20.51 1.42
CA THR A 94 13.29 21.41 1.68
C THR A 94 12.15 20.59 2.32
N PRO A 95 11.70 20.93 3.54
CA PRO A 95 10.54 20.27 4.15
C PRO A 95 9.29 20.52 3.30
N ALA A 96 8.34 19.58 3.31
CA ALA A 96 7.01 19.85 2.77
C ALA A 96 6.38 20.99 3.59
N ALA A 97 5.75 21.96 2.91
CA ALA A 97 5.15 23.11 3.57
C ALA A 97 4.17 22.66 4.68
N PRO A 98 4.21 23.29 5.87
CA PRO A 98 3.33 22.93 6.96
C PRO A 98 1.88 23.10 6.50
N LYS A 99 1.06 22.05 6.68
CA LYS A 99 -0.38 22.19 6.54
C LYS A 99 -0.83 23.17 7.61
N THR A 100 -1.32 24.33 7.17
CA THR A 100 -1.97 25.32 8.02
C THR A 100 -3.00 24.59 8.88
N PRO A 101 -2.94 24.67 10.22
CA PRO A 101 -4.05 24.19 11.04
C PRO A 101 -5.26 25.06 10.72
N GLU A 102 -6.33 24.46 10.19
CA GLU A 102 -7.64 25.09 10.19
C GLU A 102 -8.03 25.32 11.64
N LEU A 103 -7.96 26.59 12.07
CA LEU A 103 -8.55 27.06 13.30
C LEU A 103 -10.07 26.88 13.19
N VAL A 104 -10.61 25.98 14.02
CA VAL A 104 -12.04 25.85 14.34
C VAL A 104 -12.43 26.95 15.32
#